data_AF-A0A8J7L143-F1
#
_entry.id   AF-A0A8J7L143-F1
#
_cell.length_a   1.000
_cell.length_b   1.000
_cell.length_c   1.000
_cell.angle_alpha   90.00
_cell.angle_beta   90.00
_cell.angle_gamma   90.00
#
_symmetry.space_group_name_H-M   'P 1'
#
loop_
_entity.id
_entity.type
_entity.pdbx_description
1 polymer ?
#
loop_
_entity_poly.entity_id
_entity_poly.type
_entity_poly.pdbx_seq_one_letter_code
_entity_poly.pdbx_strand_id
1 'polypeptide(L)'
;MNVADFVNKYPFSNPLQRLILLKVLMSGSLNGQGERVLDHEVLANFCCCSKPAMFRESKKLERLGFLSVRQIGALTTGLKVRLEPARGYTITAVSGGAK
;
A
#
# COMPACT_ATOMS: atom_id res chain seq x y z
N MET A 1 -6.90 -3.62 -18.32
CA MET A 1 -7.55 -3.69 -16.99
C MET A 1 -7.16 -2.43 -16.24
N ASN A 2 -8.09 -1.63 -15.73
CA ASN A 2 -7.74 -0.45 -14.93
C ASN A 2 -7.33 -0.87 -13.50
N VAL A 3 -6.74 0.05 -12.72
CA VAL A 3 -6.24 -0.26 -11.36
C VAL A 3 -7.36 -0.78 -10.45
N ALA A 4 -8.53 -0.15 -10.49
CA ALA A 4 -9.67 -0.54 -9.65
C ALA A 4 -10.17 -1.95 -10.00
N ASP A 5 -10.27 -2.29 -11.28
CA ASP A 5 -10.60 -3.65 -11.73
C ASP A 5 -9.58 -4.66 -11.24
N PHE A 6 -8.28 -4.37 -11.37
CA PHE A 6 -7.21 -5.23 -10.87
C PHE A 6 -7.38 -5.50 -9.37
N VAL A 7 -7.51 -4.44 -8.57
CA VAL A 7 -7.67 -4.55 -7.12
C VAL A 7 -8.92 -5.34 -6.73
N ASN A 8 -10.01 -5.25 -7.50
CA ASN A 8 -11.27 -5.93 -7.18
C ASN A 8 -11.39 -7.35 -7.76
N LYS A 9 -10.70 -7.69 -8.84
CA LYS A 9 -10.90 -8.96 -9.56
C LYS A 9 -9.70 -9.90 -9.53
N TYR A 10 -8.49 -9.40 -9.26
CA TYR A 10 -7.29 -10.26 -9.24
C TYR A 10 -7.37 -11.30 -8.10
N PRO A 11 -7.03 -12.58 -8.35
CA PRO A 11 -7.11 -13.65 -7.35
C PRO A 11 -5.89 -13.64 -6.42
N PHE A 12 -5.84 -12.69 -5.48
CA PHE A 12 -4.78 -12.63 -4.48
C PHE A 12 -4.73 -13.89 -3.61
N SER A 13 -3.53 -14.37 -3.30
CA SER A 13 -3.32 -15.55 -2.44
C SER A 13 -3.70 -15.33 -0.98
N ASN A 14 -3.80 -14.07 -0.56
CA ASN A 14 -4.21 -13.69 0.79
C ASN A 14 -5.18 -12.49 0.72
N PRO A 15 -6.36 -12.55 1.39
CA PRO A 15 -7.30 -11.43 1.44
C PRO A 15 -6.69 -10.11 1.93
N LEU A 16 -5.68 -10.19 2.81
CA LEU A 16 -4.97 -9.01 3.32
C LEU A 16 -4.28 -8.21 2.21
N GLN A 17 -3.80 -8.87 1.15
CA GLN A 17 -3.20 -8.21 0.00
C GLN A 17 -4.22 -7.30 -0.71
N ARG A 18 -5.45 -7.78 -0.87
CA ARG A 18 -6.54 -6.98 -1.45
C ARG A 18 -6.88 -5.79 -0.55
N LEU A 19 -6.99 -6.00 0.76
CA LEU A 19 -7.30 -4.93 1.71
C LEU A 19 -6.26 -3.82 1.71
N ILE A 20 -4.97 -4.18 1.65
CA ILE A 20 -3.86 -3.21 1.53
C ILE A 20 -4.03 -2.37 0.26
N LEU A 21 -4.24 -3.01 -0.89
CA LEU A 21 -4.39 -2.32 -2.17
C LEU A 21 -5.67 -1.46 -2.22
N LEU A 22 -6.77 -1.93 -1.64
CA LEU A 22 -8.01 -1.16 -1.52
C LEU A 22 -7.78 0.10 -0.68
N LYS A 23 -7.11 0.00 0.47
CA LYS A 23 -6.83 1.17 1.29
C LYS A 23 -5.96 2.18 0.55
N VAL A 24 -4.92 1.73 -0.14
CA VAL A 24 -4.06 2.59 -0.97
C VAL A 24 -4.90 3.27 -2.05
N LEU A 25 -5.74 2.52 -2.77
CA LEU A 25 -6.61 3.03 -3.82
C LEU A 25 -7.58 4.12 -3.30
N MET A 26 -8.22 3.85 -2.16
CA MET A 26 -9.19 4.75 -1.50
C MET A 26 -8.55 6.01 -0.90
N SER A 27 -7.23 6.03 -0.74
CA SER A 27 -6.53 7.17 -0.14
C SER A 27 -6.19 8.27 -1.15
N GLY A 28 -6.70 8.18 -2.39
CA GLY A 28 -6.71 9.31 -3.33
C GLY A 28 -7.89 9.24 -4.29
N SER A 29 -7.72 9.71 -5.52
CA SER A 29 -8.81 9.88 -6.51
C SER A 29 -9.36 8.58 -7.12
N LEU A 30 -9.11 7.40 -6.51
CA LEU A 30 -9.58 6.08 -6.95
C LEU A 30 -9.16 5.65 -8.38
N ASN A 31 -8.37 6.47 -9.08
CA ASN A 31 -7.81 6.16 -10.39
C ASN A 31 -6.50 5.33 -10.31
N GLY A 32 -6.00 5.11 -9.10
CA GLY A 32 -4.75 4.39 -8.82
C GLY A 32 -3.47 5.11 -9.26
N GLN A 33 -3.55 6.38 -9.67
CA GLN A 33 -2.40 7.16 -10.11
C GLN A 33 -1.77 7.95 -8.97
N GLY A 34 -0.44 7.97 -8.94
CA GLY A 34 0.35 8.74 -7.98
C GLY A 34 0.58 8.01 -6.65
N GLU A 35 1.55 8.53 -5.91
CA GLU A 35 1.93 7.99 -4.61
C GLU A 35 0.89 8.34 -3.54
N ARG A 36 0.72 7.45 -2.56
CA ARG A 36 -0.13 7.65 -1.38
C ARG A 36 0.70 7.52 -0.13
N VAL A 37 0.69 8.58 0.68
CA VAL A 37 1.37 8.58 1.97
C VAL A 37 0.42 8.05 3.02
N LEU A 38 0.74 6.88 3.58
CA LEU A 38 -0.05 6.26 4.64
C LEU A 38 0.83 5.93 5.83
N ASP A 39 0.31 6.20 7.02
CA ASP A 39 0.86 5.67 8.26
C ASP A 39 0.62 4.15 8.30
N HIS A 40 1.65 3.42 8.72
CA HIS A 40 1.57 1.99 8.95
C HIS A 40 0.46 1.59 9.93
N GLU A 41 0.20 2.41 10.95
CA GLU A 41 -0.85 2.15 11.93
C GLU A 41 -2.25 2.30 11.32
N VAL A 42 -2.46 3.34 10.53
CA VAL A 42 -3.72 3.55 9.80
C VAL A 42 -3.99 2.39 8.85
N LEU A 43 -2.96 1.92 8.14
CA LEU A 43 -3.09 0.79 7.22
C LEU A 43 -3.37 -0.53 7.97
N ALA A 44 -2.68 -0.79 9.08
CA ALA A 44 -2.88 -1.99 9.89
C ALA A 44 -4.28 -2.02 10.52
N ASN A 45 -4.75 -0.88 11.05
CA ASN A 45 -6.08 -0.73 11.64
C ASN A 45 -7.18 -0.95 10.60
N PHE A 46 -7.05 -0.37 9.40
CA PHE A 46 -8.01 -0.61 8.31
C PHE A 46 -8.06 -2.08 7.90
N CYS A 47 -6.91 -2.75 7.85
CA CYS A 47 -6.81 -4.15 7.47
C CYS A 47 -7.16 -5.13 8.62
N CYS A 48 -7.51 -4.62 9.80
CA CYS A 48 -7.77 -5.41 11.02
C CYS A 48 -6.68 -6.46 11.30
N CYS A 49 -5.40 -6.07 11.15
CA CYS A 49 -4.27 -7.00 11.25
C CYS A 49 -3.10 -6.41 12.03
N SER A 50 -2.15 -7.25 12.43
CA SER A 50 -0.94 -6.80 13.11
C SER A 50 0.02 -6.09 12.14
N LYS A 51 0.78 -5.11 12.64
CA LYS A 51 1.83 -4.41 11.85
C LYS A 51 2.79 -5.39 11.14
N PRO A 52 3.27 -6.49 11.77
CA PRO A 52 4.12 -7.47 11.08
C PRO A 52 3.41 -8.21 9.94
N ALA A 53 2.13 -8.58 10.10
CA ALA A 53 1.37 -9.24 9.05
C ALA A 53 1.15 -8.32 7.84
N MET A 54 0.79 -7.05 8.09
CA MET A 54 0.67 -6.03 7.06
C MET A 54 2.00 -5.81 6.33
N PHE A 55 3.12 -5.70 7.06
CA PHE A 55 4.44 -5.51 6.46
C PHE A 55 4.84 -6.70 5.57
N ARG A 56 4.60 -7.93 6.03
CA ARG A 56 4.87 -9.16 5.28
C ARG A 56 4.10 -9.19 3.97
N GLU A 57 2.79 -8.92 3.99
CA GLU A 57 1.99 -8.96 2.77
C GLU A 57 2.27 -7.78 1.83
N SER A 58 2.57 -6.59 2.36
CA SER A 58 3.03 -5.45 1.56
C SER A 58 4.34 -5.77 0.82
N LYS A 59 5.28 -6.46 1.48
CA LYS A 59 6.53 -6.91 0.85
C LYS A 59 6.31 -7.99 -0.21
N LYS A 60 5.32 -8.87 -0.04
CA LYS A 60 4.95 -9.83 -1.08
C LYS A 60 4.37 -9.12 -2.30
N LEU A 61 3.46 -8.17 -2.11
CA LEU A 61 2.92 -7.34 -3.18
C LEU A 61 4.00 -6.59 -3.95
N GLU A 62 5.03 -6.11 -3.24
CA GLU A 62 6.18 -5.45 -3.85
C GLU A 62 7.02 -6.39 -4.71
N ARG A 63 7.32 -7.60 -4.21
CA ARG A 63 8.01 -8.64 -5.00
C ARG A 63 7.23 -9.08 -6.23
N LEU A 64 5.90 -9.07 -6.15
CA LEU A 64 5.02 -9.41 -7.27
C LEU A 64 4.85 -8.26 -8.26
N GLY A 65 5.43 -7.08 -8.00
CA GLY A 65 5.30 -5.92 -8.88
C GLY A 65 3.91 -5.29 -8.85
N PHE A 66 3.12 -5.53 -7.79
CA PHE A 66 1.77 -4.95 -7.63
C PHE A 66 1.76 -3.68 -6.79
N LEU A 67 2.81 -3.45 -6.01
CA LEU A 67 2.95 -2.31 -5.11
C LEU A 67 4.40 -1.83 -5.06
N SER A 68 4.64 -0.53 -5.10
CA SER A 68 5.94 0.07 -4.75
C SER A 68 5.82 0.75 -3.41
N VAL A 69 6.76 0.48 -2.49
CA VAL A 69 6.78 1.05 -1.14
C VAL A 69 8.05 1.88 -0.92
N ARG A 70 7.88 3.20 -0.80
CA ARG A 70 8.97 4.14 -0.50
C ARG A 70 8.97 4.53 0.97
N GLN A 71 10.13 4.46 1.62
CA GLN A 71 10.29 5.03 2.95
C GLN A 71 10.29 6.56 2.86
N ILE A 72 9.45 7.19 3.66
CA ILE A 72 9.50 8.64 3.85
C ILE A 72 10.34 8.83 5.11
N GLY A 73 11.42 9.62 4.99
CA GLY A 73 12.31 9.88 6.12
C GLY A 73 11.50 10.33 7.33
N ALA A 74 11.88 9.86 8.53
CA ALA A 74 11.24 10.29 9.76
C ALA A 74 11.25 11.83 9.79
N LEU A 75 10.07 12.45 9.71
CA LEU A 75 9.92 13.88 9.96
C LEU A 75 10.31 14.08 11.43
N THR A 76 11.57 14.43 11.67
CA THR A 76 12.03 14.96 12.96
C THR A 76 11.51 16.40 13.05
N THR A 77 10.19 16.57 13.10
CA THR A 77 9.64 17.72 13.80
C THR A 77 10.15 17.56 15.23
N GLY A 78 10.87 18.54 15.80
CA GLY A 78 11.52 18.47 17.11
C GLY A 78 10.62 18.18 18.33
N LEU A 79 9.42 17.66 18.09
CA LEU A 79 8.49 17.06 19.02
C LEU A 79 8.92 15.62 19.33
N LYS A 80 9.00 15.28 20.62
CA LYS A 80 9.20 13.92 21.16
C LYS A 80 8.01 12.97 20.89
N VAL A 81 7.38 13.06 19.71
CA VAL A 81 6.34 12.12 19.30
C VAL A 81 6.98 11.18 18.30
N ARG A 82 7.10 9.91 18.70
CA ARG A 82 7.58 8.83 17.83
C ARG A 82 6.50 8.56 16.78
N LEU A 83 6.45 9.42 15.76
CA LEU A 83 5.61 9.21 14.59
C LEU A 83 6.10 7.92 13.93
N GLU A 84 5.25 6.91 13.90
CA GLU A 84 5.52 5.71 13.12
C GLU A 84 5.79 6.15 11.67
N PRO A 85 6.81 5.60 11.00
CA PRO A 85 7.24 6.13 9.72
C PRO A 85 6.13 5.93 8.69
N ALA A 86 5.54 7.04 8.24
CA ALA A 86 4.67 7.05 7.07
C ALA A 86 5.44 6.52 5.86
N ARG A 87 4.73 5.86 4.95
CA ARG A 87 5.31 5.29 3.74
C ARG A 87 4.53 5.74 2.51
N GLY A 88 5.27 5.93 1.42
CA GLY A 88 4.70 6.14 0.09
C GLY A 88 4.33 4.81 -0.52
N TYR A 89 3.09 4.67 -0.96
CA TYR A 89 2.55 3.49 -1.63
C TYR A 89 2.08 3.85 -3.03
N THR A 90 2.52 3.11 -4.03
CA THR A 90 2.09 3.28 -5.43
C THR A 90 1.65 1.93 -5.99
N ILE A 91 0.44 1.83 -6.53
CA ILE A 91 -0.03 0.60 -7.17
C ILE A 91 0.55 0.52 -8.57
N THR A 92 1.30 -0.54 -8.87
CA THR A 92 2.12 -0.67 -10.10
C THR A 92 1.54 -1.67 -11.11
N ALA A 93 0.49 -2.40 -10.74
CA ALA A 93 -0.04 -3.54 -11.50
C ALA A 93 -0.61 -3.22 -12.91
N VAL A 94 -0.53 -1.97 -13.38
CA VAL A 94 -1.07 -1.52 -14.67
C VAL A 94 0.00 -0.97 -15.62
N SER A 95 1.27 -0.88 -15.19
CA SER A 95 2.38 -0.53 -16.09
C SER A 95 2.97 -1.73 -16.84
N GLY A 96 2.41 -2.93 -16.68
CA GLY A 96 2.80 -4.15 -17.40
C GLY A 96 2.08 -4.32 -18.74
N GLY A 97 2.19 -3.32 -19.63
CA GLY A 97 1.99 -3.55 -21.06
C GLY A 97 3.32 -3.98 -21.67
N ALA A 98 3.36 -5.18 -22.25
CA ALA A 98 4.46 -5.78 -23.04
C ALA A 98 5.73 -6.23 -22.28
N LYS A 99 5.82 -7.55 -22.07
CA LYS A 99 6.91 -8.32 -22.67
C LYS A 99 6.30 -9.41 -23.53
#